data_AF-F7UUB2-F1
#
_entry.id   AF-F7UUB2-F1
#
_cell.length_a   1.000
_cell.length_b   1.000
_cell.length_c   1.000
_cell.angle_alpha   90.00
_cell.angle_beta   90.00
_cell.angle_gamma   90.00
#
_symmetry.space_group_name_H-M   'P 1'
#
loop_
_entity.id
_entity.type
_entity.pdbx_description
1 polymer ?
#
loop_
_entity_poly.entity_id
_entity_poly.type
_entity_poly.pdbx_seq_one_letter_code
_entity_poly.pdbx_strand_id
1 'polypeptide(L)' 'MTEQQMNEYIEEAASSLAVEGMIMTDNEKENLRKIGRGELTFSELINRYIAEAKEIGRNHA' A
#
# COMPACT_ATOMS: atom_id res chain seq x y z
N MET A 1 -3.79 9.11 15.59
CA MET A 1 -4.76 8.90 14.50
C MET A 1 -5.72 7.82 14.95
N THR A 2 -7.02 8.03 14.81
CA THR A 2 -8.01 6.99 15.13
C THR A 2 -8.17 6.02 13.95
N GLU A 3 -8.70 4.82 14.23
CA GLU A 3 -8.98 3.83 13.18
C GLU A 3 -9.95 4.36 12.11
N GLN A 4 -10.95 5.14 12.54
CA GLN A 4 -11.90 5.77 11.63
C GLN A 4 -11.22 6.77 10.69
N GLN A 5 -10.38 7.67 11.22
CA GLN A 5 -9.61 8.63 10.41
C GLN A 5 -8.68 7.93 9.41
N MET A 6 -8.07 6.82 9.82
CA MET A 6 -7.22 6.03 8.92
C MET A 6 -8.02 5.45 7.75
N ASN A 7 -9.21 4.90 8.02
CA ASN A 7 -10.07 4.34 6.97
C ASN A 7 -10.56 5.43 6.01
N GLU A 8 -10.88 6.63 6.51
CA GLU A 8 -11.24 7.78 5.66
C GLU A 8 -10.10 8.14 4.69
N TYR A 9 -8.85 8.22 5.17
CA TYR A 9 -7.70 8.50 4.31
C TYR A 9 -7.43 7.38 3.29
N ILE A 10 -7.64 6.12 3.67
CA ILE A 10 -7.48 4.98 2.75
C ILE A 10 -8.52 5.06 1.63
N GLU A 11 -9.78 5.35 1.95
CA GLU A 11 -10.84 5.45 0.95
C GLU A 11 -10.68 6.69 0.05
N GLU A 12 -10.18 7.81 0.60
CA GLU A 12 -9.81 8.98 -0.21
C GLU A 12 -8.71 8.63 -1.21
N ALA A 13 -7.62 8.01 -0.74
CA ALA A 13 -6.51 7.59 -1.59
C ALA A 13 -6.95 6.57 -2.65
N ALA A 14 -7.80 5.61 -2.29
CA ALA A 14 -8.35 4.63 -3.22
C ALA A 14 -9.24 5.30 -4.28
N SER A 15 -10.03 6.30 -3.90
CA SER A 15 -10.87 7.07 -4.83
C SER A 15 -10.03 7.88 -5.81
N SER A 16 -8.94 8.52 -5.33
CA SER A 16 -8.01 9.24 -6.22
C SER A 16 -7.35 8.31 -7.23
N LEU A 17 -6.93 7.12 -6.82
CA LEU A 17 -6.37 6.12 -7.74
C LEU A 17 -7.40 5.63 -8.76
N ALA A 18 -8.65 5.44 -8.34
CA ALA A 18 -9.73 4.97 -9.22
C ALA A 18 -10.03 5.95 -10.36
N VAL A 19 -9.90 7.27 -10.12
CA VAL A 19 -10.03 8.29 -11.17
C VAL A 19 -8.96 8.13 -12.27
N GLU A 20 -7.78 7.64 -11.90
CA GLU A 20 -6.68 7.34 -12.82
C GLU A 20 -6.75 5.91 -13.40
N GLY A 21 -7.85 5.19 -13.16
CA GLY A 21 -8.03 3.80 -13.62
C GLY A 21 -7.21 2.78 -12.83
N MET A 22 -6.62 3.15 -11.70
CA MET A 22 -5.86 2.27 -10.81
C MET A 22 -6.75 1.78 -9.66
N ILE A 23 -6.56 0.52 -9.25
CA ILE A 23 -7.32 -0.06 -8.14
C ILE A 23 -6.36 -0.35 -7.00
N MET A 24 -6.67 0.21 -5.82
CA MET A 24 -5.99 -0.16 -4.58
C MET A 24 -6.51 -1.52 -4.12
N THR A 25 -5.63 -2.50 -4.03
CA THR A 25 -5.92 -3.86 -3.55
C THR A 25 -6.15 -3.90 -2.04
N ASP A 26 -6.84 -4.94 -1.57
CA ASP A 26 -7.06 -5.16 -0.14
C ASP A 26 -5.74 -5.27 0.65
N ASN A 27 -4.71 -5.84 0.02
CA ASN A 27 -3.38 -5.96 0.61
C ASN A 27 -2.72 -4.57 0.78
N GLU A 28 -2.85 -3.69 -0.20
CA GLU A 28 -2.35 -2.32 -0.11
C GLU A 28 -3.10 -1.52 0.96
N LYS A 29 -4.42 -1.66 1.04
CA LYS A 29 -5.23 -1.07 2.13
C LYS A 29 -4.75 -1.55 3.50
N GLU A 30 -4.51 -2.85 3.67
CA GLU A 30 -4.04 -3.39 4.94
C GLU A 30 -2.61 -2.94 5.29
N ASN A 31 -1.74 -2.80 4.30
CA ASN A 31 -0.40 -2.24 4.52
C ASN A 31 -0.47 -0.80 5.05
N LEU A 32 -1.38 0.02 4.51
CA LEU A 32 -1.62 1.38 5.02
C LEU A 32 -2.16 1.36 6.46
N ARG A 33 -3.07 0.43 6.80
CA ARG A 33 -3.54 0.29 8.18
C ARG A 33 -2.41 -0.12 9.14
N LYS A 34 -1.55 -1.06 8.75
CA LYS A 34 -0.36 -1.45 9.53
C LYS A 34 0.57 -0.26 9.78
N ILE A 35 0.75 0.60 8.78
CA ILE A 35 1.50 1.85 8.94
C ILE A 35 0.83 2.80 9.92
N GLY A 36 -0.49 2.99 9.82
CA GLY A 36 -1.27 3.79 10.76
C GLY A 36 -1.22 3.28 12.21
N ARG A 37 -1.05 1.95 12.40
CA ARG A 37 -0.87 1.30 13.70
C ARG A 37 0.59 1.25 14.19
N GLY A 38 1.56 1.62 13.35
CA GLY A 38 2.99 1.53 13.67
C GLY A 38 3.57 0.11 13.61
N GLU A 39 2.85 -0.86 13.04
CA GLU A 39 3.30 -2.25 12.84
C GLU A 39 4.19 -2.42 11.61
N LEU A 40 4.20 -1.41 10.74
CA LEU A 40 4.97 -1.36 9.51
C LEU A 40 5.40 0.08 9.25
N THR A 41 6.62 0.29 8.76
CA THR A 41 7.06 1.60 8.28
C THR A 41 6.93 1.68 6.76
N PHE A 42 6.78 2.89 6.22
CA PHE A 42 6.83 3.11 4.77
C PHE A 42 8.15 2.60 4.16
N SER A 43 9.28 2.73 4.87
CA SER A 43 10.57 2.25 4.39
C SER A 43 10.60 0.73 4.24
N GLU A 44 10.06 -0.01 5.21
CA GLU A 44 9.94 -1.47 5.12
C GLU A 44 9.02 -1.89 3.98
N LEU A 45 7.88 -1.22 3.80
CA LEU A 45 6.94 -1.51 2.72
C LEU A 45 7.57 -1.29 1.34
N ILE A 46 8.24 -0.16 1.14
CA ILE A 46 8.94 0.17 -0.12
C ILE A 46 10.05 -0.86 -0.39
N ASN A 47 10.82 -1.24 0.63
CA ASN A 47 11.86 -2.26 0.48
C ASN A 47 11.29 -3.61 0.04
N ARG A 48 10.11 -4.02 0.54
CA ARG A 48 9.42 -5.24 0.10
C ARG A 48 9.03 -5.17 -1.36
N TYR A 49 8.38 -4.09 -1.79
CA TYR A 49 7.98 -3.91 -3.19
C TYR A 49 9.17 -3.89 -4.15
N ILE A 50 10.30 -3.26 -3.77
CA ILE A 50 11.54 -3.30 -4.55
C ILE A 50 12.09 -4.72 -4.65
N ALA A 51 12.05 -5.50 -3.56
CA ALA A 51 12.53 -6.88 -3.56
C ALA A 51 11.68 -7.78 -4.48
N GLU A 52 10.35 -7.67 -4.39
CA GLU A 52 9.39 -8.40 -5.24
C GLU A 52 9.58 -8.04 -6.73
N ALA A 53 9.70 -6.75 -7.04
CA ALA A 53 9.94 -6.30 -8.42
C ALA A 53 11.26 -6.85 -8.99
N LYS A 54 12.33 -6.88 -8.17
CA LYS A 54 13.62 -7.48 -8.57
C LYS A 54 13.49 -8.99 -8.81
N GLU A 55 12.69 -9.69 -8.02
CA GLU A 55 12.45 -11.12 -8.20
C GLU A 55 11.68 -11.41 -9.47
N ILE A 56 10.58 -10.68 -9.72
CA ILE A 56 9.81 -10.78 -10.96
C ILE A 56 10.71 -10.51 -12.17
N GLY A 57 11.53 -9.46 -12.11
CA GLY A 57 12.48 -9.12 -13.17
C GLY A 57 13.52 -10.20 -13.44
N ARG A 58 14.02 -10.88 -12.40
CA ARG A 58 14.94 -12.03 -12.56
C ARG A 58 14.24 -13.25 -13.18
N ASN A 59 12.97 -13.49 -12.88
CA ASN A 59 12.24 -14.65 -13.37
C ASN A 59 11.75 -14.49 -14.82
N HIS A 60 11.76 -13.26 -15.36
CA HIS A 60 11.30 -12.93 -16.73
C HIS A 60 12.43 -12.39 -17.64
N ALA A 61 13.69 -12.46 -17.21
CA ALA A 61 14.88 -12.11 -18.00
C ALA A 61 15.56 -13.36 -18.57
#